data_AF-A0A2N4YPH9-F1
#
_entry.id   AF-A0A2N4YPH9-F1
#
_cell.length_a   1.000
_cell.length_b   1.000
_cell.length_c   1.000
_cell.angle_alpha   90.00
_cell.angle_beta   90.00
_cell.angle_gamma   90.00
#
_symmetry.space_group_name_H-M   'P 1'
#
loop_
_entity.id
_entity.type
_entity.pdbx_description
1 polymer ?
#
loop_
_entity_poly.entity_id
_entity_poly.type
_entity_poly.pdbx_seq_one_letter_code
_entity_poly.pdbx_strand_id
1 'polypeptide(L)' 'MQSEAITGVVLAGGKATRMGGIDKGLQALNGRPLWRHVAETLAPQVDELVISANRHLE' A
#
# COMPACT_ATOMS: atom_id res chain seq x y z
N MET A 1 -20.34 17.18 16.71
CA MET A 1 -18.88 17.02 16.54
C MET A 1 -18.65 16.65 15.09
N GLN A 2 -17.90 17.47 14.35
CA GLN A 2 -17.37 16.99 13.07
C GLN A 2 -16.19 16.08 13.39
N SER A 3 -16.22 14.85 12.87
CA SER A 3 -15.07 13.95 12.89
C SER A 3 -13.97 14.57 12.02
N GLU A 4 -12.72 14.56 12.47
CA GLU A 4 -11.60 14.92 11.60
C GLU A 4 -11.46 13.90 10.48
N ALA A 5 -11.16 14.37 9.26
CA ALA A 5 -10.90 13.50 8.12
C ALA A 5 -9.58 12.74 8.30
N ILE A 6 -9.56 11.46 7.93
CA ILE A 6 -8.41 10.57 8.08
C ILE A 6 -7.94 10.14 6.69
N THR A 7 -6.67 10.43 6.38
CA THR A 7 -5.99 9.89 5.19
C THR A 7 -5.24 8.60 5.55
N GLY A 8 -5.57 7.52 4.85
CA GLY A 8 -4.83 6.26 4.90
C GLY A 8 -3.64 6.26 3.93
N VAL A 9 -2.49 5.76 4.39
CA VAL A 9 -1.27 5.67 3.57
C VAL A 9 -0.75 4.24 3.53
N VAL A 10 -0.69 3.63 2.34
CA VAL A 10 0.01 2.37 2.12
C VAL A 10 1.48 2.64 1.82
N LEU A 11 2.38 2.21 2.69
CA LEU A 11 3.83 2.37 2.52
C LEU A 11 4.42 1.19 1.72
N ALA A 12 4.62 1.41 0.42
CA ALA A 12 5.18 0.43 -0.52
C ALA A 12 6.65 0.71 -0.92
N GLY A 13 7.29 1.74 -0.38
CA GLY A 13 8.61 2.23 -0.82
C GLY A 13 9.87 1.62 -0.18
N GLY A 14 9.89 0.33 0.15
CA GLY A 14 11.02 -0.30 0.88
C GLY A 14 12.13 -0.89 -0.02
N LYS A 15 13.38 -0.93 0.46
CA LYS A 15 14.55 -1.53 -0.27
C LYS A 15 14.42 -3.02 -0.61
N ALA A 16 13.49 -3.74 0.04
CA ALA A 16 13.21 -5.16 -0.19
C ALA A 16 14.45 -6.10 -0.13
N THR A 17 15.46 -5.76 0.68
CA THR A 17 16.74 -6.49 0.75
C THR A 17 16.60 -7.96 1.17
N ARG A 18 15.60 -8.26 2.01
CA ARG A 18 15.27 -9.64 2.45
C ARG A 18 14.45 -10.43 1.43
N MET A 19 13.94 -9.77 0.38
CA MET A 19 13.13 -10.35 -0.70
C MET A 19 13.91 -10.34 -2.03
N GLY A 20 15.24 -10.36 -1.98
CA GLY A 20 16.09 -10.35 -3.19
C GLY A 20 16.05 -9.05 -3.99
N GLY A 21 15.64 -7.93 -3.38
CA GLY A 21 15.53 -6.63 -4.05
C GLY A 21 14.26 -6.44 -4.89
N ILE A 22 13.41 -7.47 -4.98
CA ILE A 22 12.16 -7.44 -5.75
C ILE A 22 11.14 -6.56 -5.03
N ASP A 23 10.34 -5.79 -5.78
CA ASP A 23 9.31 -4.96 -5.18
C ASP A 23 8.26 -5.78 -4.44
N LYS A 24 8.32 -5.74 -3.11
CA LYS A 24 7.42 -6.49 -2.22
C LYS A 24 5.96 -6.10 -2.45
N GLY A 25 5.67 -4.81 -2.68
CA GLY A 25 4.30 -4.35 -2.86
C GLY A 25 3.63 -5.05 -4.04
N LEU A 26 4.38 -5.32 -5.11
CA LEU A 26 3.91 -5.98 -6.32
C LEU A 26 3.88 -7.50 -6.26
N GLN A 27 4.48 -8.13 -5.24
CA GLN A 27 4.45 -9.58 -5.11
C GLN A 27 3.01 -10.08 -4.92
N ALA A 28 2.67 -11.17 -5.61
CA ALA A 28 1.35 -11.74 -5.55
C ALA A 28 1.16 -12.59 -4.28
N LEU A 29 0.06 -12.35 -3.57
CA LEU A 29 -0.51 -13.23 -2.57
C LEU A 29 -1.92 -13.61 -3.07
N ASN A 30 -2.17 -14.90 -3.27
CA ASN A 30 -3.43 -15.41 -3.84
C ASN A 30 -3.83 -14.70 -5.15
N GLY A 31 -2.85 -14.49 -6.05
CA GLY A 31 -3.07 -13.85 -7.34
C GLY A 31 -3.27 -12.33 -7.30
N ARG A 32 -3.18 -11.67 -6.13
CA ARG A 32 -3.31 -10.20 -6.00
C ARG A 32 -2.05 -9.58 -5.38
N PRO A 33 -1.59 -8.41 -5.84
CA PRO A 33 -0.43 -7.73 -5.27
C PRO A 33 -0.61 -7.44 -3.77
N LEU A 34 0.45 -7.59 -2.98
CA LEU A 34 0.44 -7.34 -1.53
C LEU A 34 -0.09 -5.94 -1.18
N TRP A 35 0.28 -4.91 -1.94
CA TRP A 35 -0.23 -3.55 -1.69
C TRP A 35 -1.76 -3.47 -1.79
N ARG A 36 -2.37 -4.25 -2.69
CA ARG A 36 -3.81 -4.24 -2.93
C ARG A 36 -4.58 -4.84 -1.77
N HIS A 37 -4.07 -5.91 -1.16
CA HIS A 37 -4.70 -6.48 0.05
C HIS A 37 -4.76 -5.46 1.18
N VAL A 38 -3.70 -4.67 1.37
CA VAL A 38 -3.65 -3.61 2.39
C VAL A 38 -4.60 -2.48 2.03
N ALA A 39 -4.56 -2.01 0.78
CA ALA A 39 -5.41 -0.94 0.29
C ALA A 39 -6.91 -1.27 0.44
N GLU A 40 -7.33 -2.46 0.02
CA GLU A 40 -8.73 -2.92 0.13
C GLU A 40 -9.19 -3.04 1.59
N THR A 41 -8.29 -3.42 2.51
CA THR A 41 -8.60 -3.50 3.93
C THR A 41 -8.72 -2.11 4.56
N LEU A 42 -7.87 -1.17 4.14
CA LEU A 42 -7.80 0.18 4.69
C LEU A 42 -8.87 1.12 4.13
N ALA A 43 -9.23 0.98 2.86
CA ALA A 43 -10.18 1.84 2.15
C ALA A 43 -11.50 2.14 2.88
N PRO A 44 -12.22 1.18 3.50
CA PRO A 44 -13.48 1.48 4.16
C PRO A 44 -13.35 2.23 5.51
N GLN A 45 -12.12 2.48 5.98
CA GLN A 45 -11.84 3.08 7.30
C GLN A 45 -11.33 4.52 7.21
N VAL A 46 -11.08 5.04 6.00
CA VAL A 46 -10.41 6.32 5.75
C VAL A 46 -11.17 7.13 4.70
N ASP A 47 -11.08 8.45 4.78
CA ASP A 47 -11.74 9.36 3.83
C ASP A 47 -10.98 9.45 2.51
N GLU A 48 -9.65 9.33 2.58
CA GLU A 48 -8.76 9.34 1.43
C GLU A 48 -7.72 8.23 1.56
N LEU A 49 -7.38 7.57 0.45
CA LEU A 49 -6.36 6.51 0.42
C LEU A 49 -5.27 6.86 -0.59
N VAL A 50 -4.03 6.91 -0.11
CA VAL A 50 -2.84 7.15 -0.94
C VAL A 50 -1.83 6.01 -0.80
N ILE A 51 -0.97 5.86 -1.81
CA ILE A 51 0.13 4.89 -1.81
C ILE A 51 1.44 5.66 -1.94
N SER A 52 2.36 5.44 -1.00
CA SER A 52 3.73 5.94 -1.08
C SER A 52 4.63 4.84 -1.63
N ALA A 53 5.10 5.00 -2.85
CA ALA A 53 6.02 4.10 -3.53
C ALA A 53 7.25 4.88 -4.05
N ASN A 54 8.39 4.20 -4.19
CA ASN A 54 9.64 4.80 -4.69
C ASN A 54 10.22 4.06 -5.92
N ARG A 55 9.43 3.15 -6.50
CA ARG A 55 9.74 2.35 -7.70
C ARG A 55 8.42 2.07 -8.43
N HIS A 56 8.49 1.70 -9.71
CA HIS A 56 7.31 1.34 -10.52
C HIS A 56 6.20 2.40 -10.45
N LEU A 57 6.58 3.66 -10.68
CA LEU A 57 5.68 4.83 -10.66
C LEU A 57 4.99 5.08 -12.01
N GLU A 58 5.32 4.27 -13.01
CA GLU A 58 4.84 4.31 -14.39
C GLU A 58 3.62 3.41 -14.62
#